data_AF-A0A9D5KV04-F1
#
_entry.id   AF-A0A9D5KV04-F1
#
_cell.length_a   1.000
_cell.length_b   1.000
_cell.length_c   1.000
_cell.angle_alpha   90.00
_cell.angle_beta   90.00
_cell.angle_gamma   90.00
#
_symmetry.space_group_name_H-M   'P 1'
#
loop_
_entity.id
_entity.type
_entity.pdbx_description
1 polymer ?
#
loop_
_entity_poly.entity_id
_entity_poly.type
_entity_poly.pdbx_seq_one_letter_code
_entity_poly.pdbx_strand_id
1 'polypeptide(L)'
;MSIANSLKTLLSQTAASCASLIKIALQSRPVGKTPVPASGRDLLILGNGPSLTDTLENHPDFIRGKDLLAVNFAANAPLFESLRPNLYVLADPHFFLPGDDEKVYNLWRRLGAASWDITLFIPTRFRKEAERLLTASSSKHLTTASFNLTPIEGFSKLKRFAFRHSLGMPRPRNVLIPSIMTGLRLGYKRIYIAGADHSWSRTLWVDDSNRVVTVQPHFYPDDEKERERVTAAYAGIHLHDIYTSFAIAFRSYFEIEAYASALGVEIINVTPGSFIDAFARLKL
;
A
#
# COMPACT_ATOMS: atom_id res chain seq x y z
N MET A 1 -15.62 14.57 29.49
CA MET A 1 -14.31 14.92 28.89
C MET A 1 -14.03 16.38 29.24
N SER A 2 -12.91 16.71 29.90
CA SER A 2 -12.64 18.08 30.39
C SER A 2 -12.59 19.11 29.24
N ILE A 3 -13.06 20.35 29.47
CA ILE A 3 -12.99 21.48 28.53
C ILE A 3 -11.57 21.64 27.95
N ALA A 4 -10.54 21.42 28.77
CA ALA A 4 -9.14 21.47 28.34
C ALA A 4 -8.80 20.40 27.27
N ASN A 5 -9.34 19.19 27.38
CA ASN A 5 -9.11 18.12 26.41
C ASN A 5 -9.82 18.41 25.08
N SER A 6 -11.03 18.97 25.15
CA SER A 6 -11.77 19.40 23.96
C SER A 6 -11.03 20.52 23.23
N LEU A 7 -10.52 21.52 23.97
CA LEU A 7 -9.73 22.61 23.40
C LEU A 7 -8.42 22.11 22.77
N LYS A 8 -7.69 21.22 23.47
CA LYS A 8 -6.47 20.59 22.93
C LYS A 8 -6.75 19.83 21.64
N THR A 9 -7.86 19.07 21.60
CA THR A 9 -8.27 18.32 20.41
C THR A 9 -8.58 19.28 19.26
N LEU A 10 -9.34 20.35 19.52
CA LEU A 10 -9.67 21.35 18.51
C LEU A 10 -8.41 22.01 17.93
N LEU A 11 -7.48 22.46 18.78
CA LEU A 11 -6.23 23.08 18.35
C LEU A 11 -5.37 22.11 17.52
N SER A 12 -5.25 20.87 17.96
CA SER A 12 -4.51 19.82 17.23
C SER A 12 -5.12 19.55 15.85
N GLN A 13 -6.46 19.43 15.77
CA GLN A 13 -7.18 19.21 14.51
C GLN A 13 -7.04 20.41 13.56
N THR A 14 -7.10 21.63 14.07
CA THR A 14 -6.90 22.85 13.29
C THR A 14 -5.49 22.91 12.72
N ALA A 15 -4.46 22.72 13.56
CA ALA A 15 -3.07 22.73 13.12
C ALA A 15 -2.79 21.64 12.07
N ALA A 16 -3.28 20.41 12.29
CA ALA A 16 -3.14 19.31 11.35
C ALA A 16 -3.87 19.58 10.02
N SER A 17 -5.02 20.24 10.06
CA SER A 17 -5.77 20.63 8.87
C SER A 17 -5.02 21.68 8.06
N CYS A 18 -4.49 22.73 8.70
CA CYS A 18 -3.66 23.74 8.06
C CYS A 18 -2.41 23.12 7.42
N ALA A 19 -1.69 22.26 8.15
CA ALA A 19 -0.53 21.54 7.63
C ALA A 19 -0.90 20.67 6.41
N SER A 20 -2.07 20.03 6.42
CA SER A 20 -2.53 19.22 5.30
C SER A 20 -2.88 20.06 4.07
N LEU A 21 -3.48 21.24 4.24
CA LEU A 21 -3.72 22.17 3.14
C LEU A 21 -2.41 22.65 2.51
N ILE A 22 -1.40 22.97 3.32
CA ILE A 22 -0.06 23.32 2.84
C ILE A 22 0.56 22.15 2.06
N LYS A 23 0.50 20.92 2.61
CA LYS A 23 1.01 19.72 1.91
C LYS A 23 0.29 19.50 0.59
N ILE A 24 -1.04 19.70 0.52
CA ILE A 24 -1.79 19.60 -0.72
C ILE A 24 -1.26 20.60 -1.75
N ALA A 25 -1.10 21.87 -1.37
CA ALA A 25 -0.61 22.90 -2.28
C ALA A 25 0.80 22.61 -2.80
N LEU A 26 1.70 22.11 -1.94
CA LEU A 26 3.09 21.87 -2.30
C LEU A 26 3.32 20.54 -3.04
N GLN A 27 2.66 19.48 -2.60
CA GLN A 27 3.00 18.10 -2.96
C GLN A 27 1.99 17.42 -3.88
N SER A 28 0.71 17.80 -3.79
CA SER A 28 -0.32 17.15 -4.60
C SER A 28 -0.31 17.68 -6.03
N ARG A 29 -0.59 16.79 -6.96
CA ARG A 29 -0.63 17.07 -8.39
C ARG A 29 -1.93 16.57 -9.01
N PRO A 30 -2.41 17.16 -10.12
CA PRO A 30 -3.58 16.67 -10.82
C PRO A 30 -3.45 15.18 -11.14
N VAL A 31 -4.50 14.44 -10.86
CA VAL A 31 -4.55 13.00 -11.15
C VAL A 31 -5.54 12.78 -12.28
N GLY A 32 -5.08 12.15 -13.36
CA GLY A 32 -5.91 11.87 -14.53
C GLY A 32 -7.07 10.93 -14.23
N LYS A 33 -8.00 10.79 -15.18
CA LYS A 33 -9.10 9.82 -15.09
C LYS A 33 -8.54 8.41 -14.89
N THR A 34 -9.19 7.62 -14.05
CA THR A 34 -8.89 6.20 -13.87
C THR A 34 -9.81 5.35 -14.72
N PRO A 35 -9.37 4.15 -15.12
CA PRO A 35 -10.28 3.18 -15.70
C PRO A 35 -11.41 2.87 -14.71
N VAL A 36 -12.59 2.57 -15.24
CA VAL A 36 -13.73 2.11 -14.44
C VAL A 36 -13.66 0.59 -14.40
N PRO A 37 -13.72 -0.06 -13.22
CA PRO A 37 -13.81 -1.51 -13.12
C PRO A 37 -14.94 -2.08 -13.96
N ALA A 38 -14.79 -3.33 -14.39
CA ALA A 38 -15.91 -4.05 -14.96
C ALA A 38 -17.04 -4.14 -13.90
N SER A 39 -18.26 -3.83 -14.33
CA SER A 39 -19.42 -3.77 -13.43
C SER A 39 -19.60 -5.09 -12.67
N GLY A 40 -19.80 -5.01 -11.35
CA GLY A 40 -20.12 -6.15 -10.49
C GLY A 40 -18.94 -7.04 -10.07
N ARG A 41 -17.68 -6.69 -10.40
CA ARG A 41 -16.51 -7.44 -9.91
C ARG A 41 -16.02 -6.90 -8.57
N ASP A 42 -15.62 -7.82 -7.70
CA ASP A 42 -14.90 -7.49 -6.46
C ASP A 42 -13.40 -7.35 -6.75
N LEU A 43 -12.72 -6.53 -5.95
CA LEU A 43 -11.26 -6.39 -5.98
C LEU A 43 -10.62 -7.32 -4.96
N LEU A 44 -9.58 -8.06 -5.34
CA LEU A 44 -8.68 -8.74 -4.42
C LEU A 44 -7.28 -8.09 -4.51
N ILE A 45 -6.87 -7.45 -3.42
CA ILE A 45 -5.52 -6.91 -3.27
C ILE A 45 -4.61 -8.02 -2.72
N LEU A 46 -3.58 -8.34 -3.50
CA LEU A 46 -2.54 -9.29 -3.14
C LEU A 46 -1.41 -8.51 -2.48
N GLY A 47 -1.32 -8.60 -1.15
CA GLY A 47 -0.15 -8.16 -0.39
C GLY A 47 1.07 -9.04 -0.69
N ASN A 48 2.15 -8.89 0.09
CA ASN A 48 3.38 -9.67 -0.10
C ASN A 48 3.83 -10.34 1.20
N GLY A 49 2.89 -10.61 2.11
CA GLY A 49 3.18 -11.36 3.32
C GLY A 49 3.10 -12.89 3.08
N PRO A 50 3.75 -13.68 3.93
CA PRO A 50 3.90 -15.14 3.74
C PRO A 50 2.57 -15.89 3.70
N SER A 51 1.53 -15.37 4.36
CA SER A 51 0.18 -15.94 4.34
C SER A 51 -0.48 -15.96 2.95
N LEU A 52 0.03 -15.19 1.99
CA LEU A 52 -0.56 -15.13 0.65
C LEU A 52 -0.52 -16.50 -0.04
N THR A 53 0.55 -17.27 0.14
CA THR A 53 0.75 -18.57 -0.50
C THR A 53 -0.44 -19.50 -0.26
N ASP A 54 -0.89 -19.59 1.00
CA ASP A 54 -2.03 -20.43 1.40
C ASP A 54 -3.31 -20.03 0.67
N THR A 55 -3.58 -18.72 0.56
CA THR A 55 -4.74 -18.20 -0.19
C THR A 55 -4.67 -18.57 -1.68
N LEU A 56 -3.49 -18.46 -2.29
CA LEU A 56 -3.28 -18.73 -3.72
C LEU A 56 -3.36 -20.22 -4.06
N GLU A 57 -2.85 -21.08 -3.19
CA GLU A 57 -2.77 -22.52 -3.43
C GLU A 57 -4.06 -23.25 -3.03
N ASN A 58 -4.65 -22.89 -1.89
CA ASN A 58 -5.77 -23.65 -1.31
C ASN A 58 -7.15 -23.06 -1.60
N HIS A 59 -7.24 -21.82 -2.09
CA HIS A 59 -8.52 -21.14 -2.34
C HIS A 59 -8.66 -20.54 -3.75
N PRO A 60 -8.36 -21.28 -4.85
CA PRO A 60 -8.42 -20.76 -6.21
C PRO A 60 -9.85 -20.32 -6.64
N ASP A 61 -10.89 -20.97 -6.12
CA ASP A 61 -12.28 -20.60 -6.41
C ASP A 61 -12.65 -19.25 -5.79
N PHE A 62 -12.04 -18.89 -4.65
CA PHE A 62 -12.22 -17.57 -4.06
C PHE A 62 -11.61 -16.47 -4.93
N ILE A 63 -10.50 -16.75 -5.62
CA ILE A 63 -9.81 -15.78 -6.48
C ILE A 63 -10.58 -15.59 -7.80
N ARG A 64 -11.18 -16.67 -8.31
CA ARG A 64 -11.88 -16.68 -9.60
C ARG A 64 -12.94 -15.57 -9.68
N GLY A 65 -12.99 -14.89 -10.82
CA GLY A 65 -13.99 -13.86 -11.10
C GLY A 65 -13.69 -12.47 -10.51
N LYS A 66 -12.67 -12.32 -9.66
CA LYS A 66 -12.25 -11.02 -9.11
C LYS A 66 -11.25 -10.30 -10.02
N ASP A 67 -11.17 -8.99 -9.88
CA ASP A 67 -10.02 -8.22 -10.36
C ASP A 67 -8.89 -8.34 -9.33
N LEU A 68 -7.64 -8.40 -9.79
CA LEU A 68 -6.49 -8.60 -8.92
C LEU A 68 -5.56 -7.39 -8.97
N LEU A 69 -5.20 -6.88 -7.79
CA LEU A 69 -4.20 -5.83 -7.62
C LEU A 69 -2.96 -6.40 -6.95
N ALA A 70 -1.86 -6.45 -7.69
CA ALA A 70 -0.55 -6.87 -7.19
C ALA A 70 0.30 -5.66 -6.78
N VAL A 71 1.28 -5.86 -5.88
CA VAL A 71 2.08 -4.78 -5.30
C VAL A 71 3.58 -5.08 -5.25
N ASN A 72 4.41 -4.04 -5.26
CA ASN A 72 5.88 -4.11 -5.10
C ASN A 72 6.52 -5.15 -6.05
N PHE A 73 7.20 -6.17 -5.50
CA PHE A 73 7.92 -7.19 -6.26
C PHE A 73 7.07 -8.40 -6.68
N ALA A 74 5.74 -8.37 -6.52
CA ALA A 74 4.88 -9.50 -6.87
C ALA A 74 5.09 -10.02 -8.31
N ALA A 75 5.45 -9.15 -9.27
CA ALA A 75 5.78 -9.56 -10.63
C ALA A 75 6.97 -10.51 -10.73
N ASN A 76 7.87 -10.53 -9.74
CA ASN A 76 9.01 -11.45 -9.69
C ASN A 76 8.62 -12.85 -9.21
N ALA A 77 7.41 -13.05 -8.66
CA ALA A 77 6.94 -14.36 -8.23
C ALA A 77 6.60 -15.25 -9.45
N PRO A 78 6.83 -16.58 -9.39
CA PRO A 78 6.44 -17.50 -10.46
C PRO A 78 4.95 -17.41 -10.83
N LEU A 79 4.09 -17.17 -9.84
CA LEU A 79 2.63 -17.10 -9.99
C LEU A 79 2.13 -15.83 -10.70
N PHE A 80 2.98 -14.84 -10.98
CA PHE A 80 2.56 -13.60 -11.63
C PHE A 80 1.84 -13.83 -12.97
N GLU A 81 2.41 -14.70 -13.81
CA GLU A 81 1.89 -14.99 -15.16
C GLU A 81 0.61 -15.84 -15.15
N SER A 82 0.42 -16.68 -14.13
CA SER A 82 -0.80 -17.48 -13.96
C SER A 82 -1.93 -16.65 -13.35
N LEU A 83 -1.61 -15.75 -12.40
CA LEU A 83 -2.61 -14.89 -11.74
C LEU A 83 -3.13 -13.79 -12.66
N ARG A 84 -2.27 -13.27 -13.56
CA ARG A 84 -2.62 -12.21 -14.50
C ARG A 84 -3.31 -10.99 -13.86
N PRO A 85 -2.67 -10.33 -12.88
CA PRO A 85 -3.27 -9.16 -12.25
C PRO A 85 -3.49 -8.04 -13.26
N ASN A 86 -4.68 -7.45 -13.26
CA ASN A 86 -5.05 -6.35 -14.13
C ASN A 86 -4.75 -4.97 -13.52
N LEU A 87 -4.47 -4.92 -12.22
CA LEU A 87 -4.06 -3.72 -11.51
C LEU A 87 -2.71 -3.96 -10.81
N TYR A 88 -1.87 -2.92 -10.75
CA TYR A 88 -0.58 -3.01 -10.08
C TYR A 88 -0.25 -1.70 -9.37
N VAL A 89 0.30 -1.75 -8.15
CA VAL A 89 0.71 -0.55 -7.42
C VAL A 89 2.20 -0.62 -7.07
N LEU A 90 2.94 0.41 -7.47
CA LEU A 90 4.28 0.71 -6.99
C LEU A 90 4.22 2.05 -6.27
N ALA A 91 4.78 2.15 -5.07
CA ALA A 91 4.73 3.39 -4.27
C ALA A 91 6.10 3.89 -3.79
N ASP A 92 7.06 2.98 -3.62
CA ASP A 92 8.38 3.31 -3.11
C ASP A 92 9.26 3.98 -4.18
N PRO A 93 9.99 5.07 -3.85
CA PRO A 93 10.99 5.67 -4.74
C PRO A 93 12.00 4.68 -5.32
N HIS A 94 12.35 3.62 -4.59
CA HIS A 94 13.28 2.57 -4.98
C HIS A 94 12.97 1.95 -6.35
N PHE A 95 11.69 1.88 -6.73
CA PHE A 95 11.29 1.33 -8.02
C PHE A 95 11.55 2.25 -9.21
N PHE A 96 11.79 3.54 -8.98
CA PHE A 96 11.83 4.56 -10.04
C PHE A 96 13.18 5.27 -10.15
N LEU A 97 13.93 5.32 -9.04
CA LEU A 97 15.22 5.98 -9.01
C LEU A 97 16.31 5.07 -9.59
N PRO A 98 17.35 5.63 -10.23
CA PRO A 98 18.49 4.86 -10.71
C PRO A 98 19.16 4.09 -9.58
N GLY A 99 19.50 2.83 -9.84
CA GLY A 99 20.19 1.95 -8.90
C GLY A 99 20.55 0.63 -9.58
N ASP A 100 21.41 -0.16 -8.92
CA ASP A 100 21.88 -1.46 -9.40
C ASP A 100 21.19 -2.59 -8.63
N ASP A 101 19.84 -2.62 -8.69
CA ASP A 101 19.04 -3.66 -8.04
C ASP A 101 18.43 -4.59 -9.11
N GLU A 102 18.96 -5.81 -9.19
CA GLU A 102 18.49 -6.85 -10.11
C GLU A 102 17.00 -7.18 -9.89
N LYS A 103 16.48 -7.09 -8.65
CA LYS A 103 15.06 -7.33 -8.35
C LYS A 103 14.19 -6.25 -9.00
N VAL A 104 14.64 -5.00 -9.01
CA VAL A 104 13.94 -3.87 -9.66
C VAL A 104 14.01 -4.01 -11.18
N TYR A 105 15.18 -4.37 -11.73
CA TYR A 105 15.32 -4.64 -13.16
C TYR A 105 14.38 -5.77 -13.62
N ASN A 106 14.37 -6.89 -12.90
CA ASN A 106 13.50 -8.02 -13.20
C ASN A 106 12.02 -7.64 -13.10
N LEU A 107 11.63 -6.84 -12.11
CA LEU A 107 10.26 -6.35 -11.94
C LEU A 107 9.78 -5.60 -13.19
N TRP A 108 10.55 -4.60 -13.65
CA TRP A 108 10.18 -3.84 -14.84
C TRP A 108 10.21 -4.68 -16.12
N ARG A 109 11.16 -5.61 -16.24
CA ARG A 109 11.22 -6.57 -17.35
C ARG A 109 9.95 -7.45 -17.40
N ARG A 110 9.53 -8.03 -16.27
CA ARG A 110 8.35 -8.92 -16.23
C ARG A 110 7.04 -8.17 -16.40
N LEU A 111 6.93 -6.95 -15.86
CA LEU A 111 5.81 -6.06 -16.14
C LEU A 111 5.74 -5.69 -17.64
N GLY A 112 6.88 -5.35 -18.25
CA GLY A 112 6.95 -5.00 -19.67
C GLY A 112 6.62 -6.16 -20.61
N ALA A 113 6.99 -7.38 -20.23
CA ALA A 113 6.75 -8.60 -20.98
C ALA A 113 5.35 -9.21 -20.79
N ALA A 114 4.52 -8.65 -19.92
CA ALA A 114 3.17 -9.14 -19.68
C ALA A 114 2.33 -9.14 -20.97
N SER A 115 1.62 -10.24 -21.21
CA SER A 115 0.80 -10.46 -22.41
C SER A 115 -0.69 -10.19 -22.20
N TRP A 116 -1.07 -9.57 -21.08
CA TRP A 116 -2.42 -9.17 -20.73
C TRP A 116 -2.40 -7.75 -20.17
N ASP A 117 -3.54 -7.07 -20.24
CA ASP A 117 -3.62 -5.66 -19.87
C ASP A 117 -3.44 -5.44 -18.35
N ILE A 118 -2.55 -4.51 -18.01
CA ILE A 118 -2.25 -4.10 -16.63
C ILE A 118 -2.34 -2.57 -16.55
N THR A 119 -3.07 -2.06 -15.56
CA THR A 119 -2.97 -0.65 -15.16
C THR A 119 -2.00 -0.52 -13.99
N LEU A 120 -0.86 0.12 -14.25
CA LEU A 120 0.18 0.40 -13.27
C LEU A 120 -0.06 1.77 -12.61
N PHE A 121 -0.39 1.73 -11.32
CA PHE A 121 -0.57 2.88 -10.46
C PHE A 121 0.75 3.30 -9.83
N ILE A 122 1.10 4.57 -10.02
CA ILE A 122 2.37 5.16 -9.56
C ILE A 122 2.17 6.50 -8.84
N PRO A 123 3.06 6.91 -7.93
CA PRO A 123 2.97 8.23 -7.33
C PRO A 123 3.17 9.29 -8.41
N THR A 124 2.34 10.35 -8.42
CA THR A 124 2.38 11.37 -9.49
C THR A 124 3.78 12.01 -9.64
N ARG A 125 4.56 12.08 -8.56
CA ARG A 125 5.94 12.59 -8.58
C ARG A 125 6.93 11.74 -9.38
N PHE A 126 6.62 10.45 -9.62
CA PHE A 126 7.46 9.51 -10.36
C PHE A 126 6.89 9.15 -11.74
N ARG A 127 5.91 9.93 -12.21
CA ARG A 127 5.21 9.64 -13.46
C ARG A 127 6.15 9.63 -14.66
N LYS A 128 7.04 10.61 -14.74
CA LYS A 128 7.98 10.76 -15.86
C LYS A 128 9.01 9.64 -15.89
N GLU A 129 9.49 9.24 -14.72
CA GLU A 129 10.45 8.15 -14.53
C GLU A 129 9.83 6.82 -14.96
N ALA A 130 8.60 6.53 -14.51
CA ALA A 130 7.87 5.35 -14.93
C ALA A 130 7.58 5.32 -16.44
N GLU A 131 7.13 6.44 -17.03
CA GLU A 131 6.88 6.54 -18.47
C GLU A 131 8.15 6.25 -19.30
N ARG A 132 9.33 6.68 -18.82
CA ARG A 132 10.63 6.34 -19.46
C ARG A 132 10.93 4.84 -19.38
N LEU A 133 10.77 4.23 -18.21
CA LEU A 133 11.00 2.79 -18.01
C LEU A 133 10.04 1.94 -18.87
N LEU A 134 8.79 2.38 -18.99
CA LEU A 134 7.79 1.73 -19.84
C LEU A 134 8.12 1.85 -21.33
N THR A 135 8.52 3.04 -21.78
CA THR A 135 8.91 3.25 -23.18
C THR A 135 10.07 2.33 -23.56
N ALA A 136 11.05 2.16 -22.67
CA ALA A 136 12.17 1.23 -22.88
C ALA A 136 11.72 -0.24 -22.99
N SER A 137 10.62 -0.62 -22.35
CA SER A 137 10.10 -1.99 -22.38
C SER A 137 9.30 -2.35 -23.66
N SER A 138 8.90 -1.36 -24.48
CA SER A 138 8.04 -1.55 -25.65
C SER A 138 6.71 -2.28 -25.37
N SER A 139 6.22 -2.26 -24.13
CA SER A 139 5.00 -2.96 -23.74
C SER A 139 3.75 -2.35 -24.39
N LYS A 140 2.87 -3.20 -24.92
CA LYS A 140 1.56 -2.81 -25.48
C LYS A 140 0.40 -2.99 -24.51
N HIS A 141 0.63 -3.71 -23.41
CA HIS A 141 -0.41 -4.10 -22.46
C HIS A 141 -0.32 -3.34 -21.13
N LEU A 142 0.71 -2.53 -20.93
CA LEU A 142 0.95 -1.80 -19.69
C LEU A 142 0.54 -0.33 -19.85
N THR A 143 -0.48 0.08 -19.10
CA THR A 143 -0.95 1.46 -19.04
C THR A 143 -0.63 2.09 -17.68
N THR A 144 -0.51 3.41 -17.61
CA THR A 144 -0.23 4.11 -16.34
C THR A 144 -1.41 4.93 -15.83
N ALA A 145 -1.60 4.86 -14.52
CA ALA A 145 -2.43 5.78 -13.76
C ALA A 145 -1.61 6.33 -12.58
N SER A 146 -1.93 7.52 -12.08
CA SER A 146 -1.20 8.10 -10.95
C SER A 146 -2.04 8.27 -9.70
N PHE A 147 -1.39 8.49 -8.56
CA PHE A 147 -2.01 8.89 -7.29
C PHE A 147 -1.07 9.79 -6.47
N ASN A 148 -1.63 10.54 -5.51
CA ASN A 148 -0.85 11.38 -4.60
C ASN A 148 -0.62 10.68 -3.26
N LEU A 149 0.65 10.53 -2.85
CA LEU A 149 1.06 10.03 -1.53
C LEU A 149 0.98 11.09 -0.42
N THR A 150 0.40 12.26 -0.69
CA THR A 150 0.30 13.38 0.24
C THR A 150 -0.47 12.95 1.50
N PRO A 151 0.15 12.94 2.69
CA PRO A 151 -0.51 12.52 3.92
C PRO A 151 -1.47 13.60 4.42
N ILE A 152 -2.75 13.27 4.57
CA ILE A 152 -3.80 14.20 5.01
C ILE A 152 -4.25 13.86 6.42
N GLU A 153 -4.21 14.86 7.31
CA GLU A 153 -4.59 14.78 8.71
C GLU A 153 -5.52 15.96 9.07
N GLY A 154 -6.14 15.91 10.25
CA GLY A 154 -7.08 16.94 10.69
C GLY A 154 -8.54 16.53 10.51
N PHE A 155 -9.43 17.52 10.36
CA PHE A 155 -10.87 17.30 10.46
C PHE A 155 -11.39 16.31 9.41
N SER A 156 -12.31 15.44 9.80
CA SER A 156 -12.86 14.39 8.92
C SER A 156 -13.47 14.93 7.62
N LYS A 157 -14.07 16.13 7.64
CA LYS A 157 -14.59 16.78 6.42
C LYS A 157 -13.48 17.10 5.43
N LEU A 158 -12.35 17.64 5.90
CA LEU A 158 -11.18 17.93 5.08
C LEU A 158 -10.58 16.63 4.52
N LYS A 159 -10.37 15.63 5.39
CA LYS A 159 -9.83 14.33 4.98
C LYS A 159 -10.67 13.69 3.87
N ARG A 160 -12.00 13.58 4.08
CA ARG A 160 -12.93 13.03 3.07
C ARG A 160 -12.91 13.82 1.77
N PHE A 161 -12.88 15.15 1.84
CA PHE A 161 -12.77 15.99 0.65
C PHE A 161 -11.47 15.70 -0.12
N ALA A 162 -10.33 15.66 0.57
CA ALA A 162 -9.03 15.41 -0.05
C ALA A 162 -8.96 14.01 -0.67
N PHE A 163 -9.46 13.00 0.02
CA PHE A 163 -9.50 11.61 -0.46
C PHE A 163 -10.38 11.48 -1.71
N ARG A 164 -11.59 12.05 -1.68
CA ARG A 164 -12.54 12.00 -2.81
C ARG A 164 -11.98 12.62 -4.08
N HIS A 165 -11.22 13.71 -3.97
CA HIS A 165 -10.62 14.39 -5.12
C HIS A 165 -9.18 13.94 -5.40
N SER A 166 -8.74 12.82 -4.82
CA SER A 166 -7.39 12.25 -5.02
C SER A 166 -6.25 13.23 -4.70
N LEU A 167 -6.50 14.17 -3.77
CA LEU A 167 -5.51 15.16 -3.32
C LEU A 167 -4.54 14.57 -2.28
N GLY A 168 -4.82 13.39 -1.75
CA GLY A 168 -3.96 12.69 -0.81
C GLY A 168 -4.66 11.48 -0.24
N MET A 169 -4.07 10.91 0.82
CA MET A 169 -4.55 9.69 1.47
C MET A 169 -4.20 9.70 2.97
N PRO A 170 -4.76 8.76 3.76
CA PRO A 170 -4.22 8.46 5.09
C PRO A 170 -2.72 8.20 4.99
N ARG A 171 -1.96 8.53 6.04
CA ARG A 171 -0.50 8.56 5.99
C ARG A 171 0.07 7.22 5.46
N PRO A 172 0.69 7.19 4.26
CA PRO A 172 1.02 5.94 3.57
C PRO A 172 2.34 5.36 4.08
N ARG A 173 2.25 4.52 5.12
CA ARG A 173 3.41 3.83 5.72
C ARG A 173 3.82 2.54 5.02
N ASN A 174 2.96 2.01 4.15
CA ASN A 174 3.22 0.83 3.35
C ASN A 174 2.39 0.91 2.07
N VAL A 175 2.66 -0.01 1.13
CA VAL A 175 1.98 -0.04 -0.18
C VAL A 175 0.50 -0.42 -0.09
N LEU A 176 0.06 -1.11 0.98
CA LEU A 176 -1.34 -1.54 1.11
C LEU A 176 -2.29 -0.33 1.24
N ILE A 177 -1.86 0.74 1.90
CA ILE A 177 -2.64 1.98 2.02
C ILE A 177 -2.98 2.60 0.64
N PRO A 178 -2.02 2.94 -0.23
CA PRO A 178 -2.33 3.42 -1.58
C PRO A 178 -3.06 2.39 -2.44
N SER A 179 -2.87 1.08 -2.21
CA SER A 179 -3.62 0.03 -2.92
C SER A 179 -5.11 0.05 -2.59
N ILE A 180 -5.47 0.11 -1.30
CA ILE A 180 -6.88 0.19 -0.89
C ILE A 180 -7.49 1.51 -1.37
N MET A 181 -6.79 2.63 -1.21
CA MET A 181 -7.27 3.93 -1.69
C MET A 181 -7.46 3.96 -3.21
N THR A 182 -6.60 3.26 -3.95
CA THR A 182 -6.77 3.05 -5.39
C THR A 182 -8.05 2.26 -5.68
N GLY A 183 -8.30 1.16 -4.97
CA GLY A 183 -9.55 0.39 -5.10
C GLY A 183 -10.80 1.24 -4.83
N LEU A 184 -10.79 2.03 -3.76
CA LEU A 184 -11.89 2.95 -3.44
C LEU A 184 -12.11 3.99 -4.55
N ARG A 185 -11.02 4.54 -5.10
CA ARG A 185 -11.08 5.53 -6.18
C ARG A 185 -11.62 4.94 -7.48
N LEU A 186 -11.27 3.70 -7.78
CA LEU A 186 -11.80 2.98 -8.94
C LEU A 186 -13.30 2.69 -8.80
N GLY A 187 -13.84 2.74 -7.58
CA GLY A 187 -15.27 2.60 -7.34
C GLY A 187 -15.73 1.17 -7.05
N TYR A 188 -14.79 0.28 -6.68
CA TYR A 188 -15.13 -1.06 -6.19
C TYR A 188 -16.05 -0.98 -4.97
N LYS A 189 -17.06 -1.85 -4.93
CA LYS A 189 -18.02 -1.95 -3.82
C LYS A 189 -17.59 -2.91 -2.73
N ARG A 190 -16.73 -3.86 -3.09
CA ARG A 190 -16.10 -4.79 -2.16
C ARG A 190 -14.63 -4.99 -2.51
N ILE A 191 -13.79 -4.87 -1.48
CA ILE A 191 -12.34 -5.01 -1.59
C ILE A 191 -11.89 -6.05 -0.57
N TYR A 192 -11.29 -7.12 -1.05
CA TYR A 192 -10.63 -8.13 -0.24
C TYR A 192 -9.13 -7.84 -0.15
N ILE A 193 -8.53 -8.12 1.00
CA ILE A 193 -7.07 -8.07 1.19
C ILE A 193 -6.55 -9.44 1.63
N ALA A 194 -5.58 -9.97 0.88
CA ALA A 194 -4.84 -11.20 1.18
C ALA A 194 -3.35 -10.89 1.31
N GLY A 195 -2.56 -11.73 2.00
CA GLY A 195 -1.13 -11.47 2.24
C GLY A 195 -0.81 -10.19 3.04
N ALA A 196 -1.74 -9.71 3.87
CA ALA A 196 -1.61 -8.49 4.67
C ALA A 196 -1.35 -8.82 6.16
N ASP A 197 -0.28 -9.56 6.44
CA ASP A 197 0.03 -10.10 7.77
C ASP A 197 0.25 -9.02 8.84
N HIS A 198 1.12 -8.04 8.57
CA HIS A 198 1.46 -6.93 9.48
C HIS A 198 1.87 -7.37 10.89
N SER A 199 2.35 -8.61 11.02
CA SER A 199 2.73 -9.22 12.30
C SER A 199 4.15 -8.89 12.74
N TRP A 200 4.69 -7.75 12.31
CA TRP A 200 6.09 -7.34 12.51
C TRP A 200 6.50 -7.26 13.98
N SER A 201 5.56 -6.99 14.89
CA SER A 201 5.87 -6.95 16.33
C SER A 201 6.13 -8.33 16.94
N ARG A 202 5.80 -9.43 16.26
CA ARG A 202 6.15 -10.79 16.73
C ARG A 202 7.66 -11.06 16.70
N THR A 203 8.38 -10.32 15.87
CA THR A 203 9.80 -10.52 15.59
C THR A 203 10.62 -9.26 15.89
N LEU A 204 10.16 -8.47 16.86
CA LEU A 204 10.78 -7.22 17.30
C LEU A 204 11.19 -7.33 18.78
N TRP A 205 12.48 -7.11 19.08
CA TRP A 205 13.00 -7.09 20.45
C TRP A 205 14.21 -6.15 20.58
N VAL A 206 14.74 -6.04 21.81
CA VAL A 206 15.99 -5.32 22.10
C VAL A 206 17.00 -6.33 22.62
N ASP A 207 18.23 -6.31 22.08
CA ASP A 207 19.30 -7.21 22.50
C ASP A 207 20.06 -6.69 23.74
N ASP A 208 20.98 -7.51 24.28
CA ASP A 208 21.79 -7.16 25.47
C ASP A 208 22.76 -5.98 25.23
N SER A 209 22.93 -5.55 23.97
CA SER A 209 23.68 -4.36 23.58
C SER A 209 22.80 -3.12 23.40
N ASN A 210 21.53 -3.18 23.84
CA ASN A 210 20.52 -2.13 23.66
C ASN A 210 20.23 -1.76 22.18
N ARG A 211 20.42 -2.71 21.26
CA ARG A 211 20.10 -2.52 19.84
C ARG A 211 18.72 -3.10 19.55
N VAL A 212 17.95 -2.37 18.75
CA VAL A 212 16.65 -2.85 18.29
C VAL A 212 16.85 -3.85 17.16
N VAL A 213 16.30 -5.05 17.32
CA VAL A 213 16.40 -6.13 16.35
C VAL A 213 15.02 -6.42 15.77
N THR A 214 14.94 -6.49 14.43
CA THR A 214 13.75 -6.87 13.70
C THR A 214 14.09 -7.95 12.67
N VAL A 215 13.33 -9.04 12.69
CA VAL A 215 13.42 -10.09 11.65
C VAL A 215 12.12 -10.04 10.88
N GLN A 216 12.13 -9.53 9.66
CA GLN A 216 10.91 -9.47 8.84
C GLN A 216 10.79 -10.76 8.02
N PRO A 217 9.81 -11.64 8.29
CA PRO A 217 9.52 -12.74 7.37
C PRO A 217 8.90 -12.14 6.10
N HIS A 218 9.70 -11.95 5.07
CA HIS A 218 9.22 -11.55 3.74
C HIS A 218 8.81 -12.78 2.92
N PHE A 219 7.94 -12.59 1.92
CA PHE A 219 7.53 -13.65 0.98
C PHE A 219 8.71 -14.21 0.15
N TYR A 220 9.84 -13.52 0.12
CA TYR A 220 11.08 -13.98 -0.53
C TYR A 220 12.17 -14.22 0.52
N PRO A 221 13.02 -15.26 0.37
CA PRO A 221 14.12 -15.51 1.29
C PRO A 221 15.16 -14.38 1.23
N ASP A 222 15.57 -13.89 2.40
CA ASP A 222 16.66 -12.91 2.56
C ASP A 222 18.02 -13.62 2.48
N ASP A 223 19.00 -12.98 1.84
CA ASP A 223 20.40 -13.41 1.84
C ASP A 223 21.18 -12.77 3.02
N GLU A 224 22.37 -13.29 3.30
CA GLU A 224 23.21 -12.87 4.44
C GLU A 224 23.64 -11.39 4.35
N LYS A 225 23.77 -10.86 3.12
CA LYS A 225 24.05 -9.44 2.85
C LYS A 225 22.89 -8.53 3.23
N GLU A 226 21.65 -8.97 3.01
CA GLU A 226 20.47 -8.18 3.39
C GLU A 226 20.34 -8.05 4.92
N ARG A 227 20.76 -9.07 5.69
CA ARG A 227 20.79 -8.99 7.17
C ARG A 227 21.77 -7.93 7.69
N GLU A 228 22.96 -7.84 7.10
CA GLU A 228 23.94 -6.80 7.46
C GLU A 228 23.43 -5.40 7.09
N ARG A 229 22.83 -5.26 5.90
CA ARG A 229 22.22 -4.00 5.45
C ARG A 229 21.06 -3.55 6.35
N VAL A 230 20.19 -4.48 6.75
CA VAL A 230 19.10 -4.21 7.70
C VAL A 230 19.68 -3.78 9.05
N THR A 231 20.71 -4.46 9.56
CA THR A 231 21.35 -4.08 10.83
C THR A 231 21.91 -2.66 10.78
N ALA A 232 22.56 -2.26 9.67
CA ALA A 232 23.01 -0.89 9.45
C ALA A 232 21.85 0.11 9.28
N ALA A 233 20.77 -0.26 8.58
CA ALA A 233 19.61 0.61 8.37
C ALA A 233 18.81 0.89 9.65
N TYR A 234 18.88 -0.01 10.63
CA TYR A 234 18.24 0.13 11.95
C TYR A 234 19.19 0.67 13.03
N ALA A 235 20.45 0.97 12.68
CA ALA A 235 21.39 1.59 13.60
C ALA A 235 20.88 2.99 14.02
N GLY A 236 20.69 3.18 15.32
CA GLY A 236 20.16 4.43 15.89
C GLY A 236 18.64 4.58 15.84
N ILE A 237 17.89 3.57 15.37
CA ILE A 237 16.43 3.55 15.50
C ILE A 237 16.07 3.09 16.91
N HIS A 238 15.25 3.87 17.62
CA HIS A 238 14.74 3.47 18.92
C HIS A 238 13.45 2.68 18.80
N LEU A 239 13.19 1.81 19.78
CA LEU A 239 12.00 0.95 19.79
C LEU A 239 10.69 1.76 19.71
N HIS A 240 10.65 2.92 20.35
CA HIS A 240 9.48 3.80 20.34
C HIS A 240 9.20 4.41 18.94
N ASP A 241 10.23 4.60 18.11
CA ASP A 241 10.05 5.06 16.73
C ASP A 241 9.35 4.00 15.88
N ILE A 242 9.72 2.73 16.07
CA ILE A 242 9.08 1.59 15.39
C ILE A 242 7.63 1.46 15.82
N TYR A 243 7.34 1.49 17.13
CA TYR A 243 5.96 1.46 17.61
C TYR A 243 5.15 2.68 17.16
N THR A 244 5.77 3.85 17.06
CA THR A 244 5.13 5.04 16.48
C THR A 244 4.80 4.81 15.00
N SER A 245 5.70 4.20 14.23
CA SER A 245 5.47 3.83 12.83
C SER A 245 4.30 2.83 12.69
N PHE A 246 4.26 1.80 13.55
CA PHE A 246 3.16 0.84 13.59
C PHE A 246 1.84 1.52 13.94
N ALA A 247 1.81 2.33 14.99
CA ALA A 247 0.62 3.06 15.42
C ALA A 247 0.07 3.95 14.30
N ILE A 248 0.96 4.61 13.54
CA ILE A 248 0.56 5.39 12.37
C ILE A 248 -0.04 4.49 11.28
N ALA A 249 0.60 3.37 10.96
CA ALA A 249 0.13 2.46 9.91
C ALA A 249 -1.25 1.87 10.25
N PHE A 250 -1.44 1.36 11.46
CA PHE A 250 -2.72 0.79 11.90
C PHE A 250 -3.82 1.85 12.00
N ARG A 251 -3.49 3.06 12.51
CA ARG A 251 -4.44 4.17 12.51
C ARG A 251 -4.88 4.56 11.09
N SER A 252 -3.98 4.53 10.11
CA SER A 252 -4.35 4.78 8.71
C SER A 252 -5.40 3.80 8.22
N TYR A 253 -5.40 2.53 8.64
CA TYR A 253 -6.45 1.57 8.24
C TYR A 253 -7.82 1.92 8.81
N PHE A 254 -7.90 2.41 10.05
CA PHE A 254 -9.17 2.93 10.59
C PHE A 254 -9.66 4.18 9.86
N GLU A 255 -8.74 5.05 9.41
CA GLU A 255 -9.14 6.20 8.57
C GLU A 255 -9.67 5.76 7.20
N ILE A 256 -9.10 4.70 6.63
CA ILE A 256 -9.58 4.08 5.39
C ILE A 256 -10.95 3.45 5.61
N GLU A 257 -11.15 2.68 6.68
CA GLU A 257 -12.44 2.06 6.99
C GLU A 257 -13.53 3.12 7.13
N ALA A 258 -13.29 4.17 7.92
CA ALA A 258 -14.27 5.24 8.11
C ALA A 258 -14.60 5.97 6.80
N TYR A 259 -13.64 6.05 5.88
CA TYR A 259 -13.86 6.60 4.55
C TYR A 259 -14.65 5.63 3.65
N ALA A 260 -14.30 4.35 3.64
CA ALA A 260 -14.99 3.32 2.88
C ALA A 260 -16.45 3.16 3.32
N SER A 261 -16.71 3.16 4.63
CA SER A 261 -18.05 3.15 5.23
C SER A 261 -18.89 4.34 4.76
N ALA A 262 -18.30 5.54 4.73
CA ALA A 262 -18.97 6.73 4.19
C ALA A 262 -19.27 6.66 2.67
N LEU A 263 -18.61 5.77 1.93
CA LEU A 263 -18.87 5.47 0.52
C LEU A 263 -19.81 4.27 0.32
N GLY A 264 -20.18 3.56 1.39
CA GLY A 264 -20.89 2.29 1.32
C GLY A 264 -20.08 1.17 0.68
N VAL A 265 -18.76 1.16 0.90
CA VAL A 265 -17.82 0.15 0.38
C VAL A 265 -17.36 -0.76 1.50
N GLU A 266 -17.35 -2.07 1.24
CA GLU A 266 -16.92 -3.09 2.19
C GLU A 266 -15.45 -3.45 1.96
N ILE A 267 -14.63 -3.41 3.02
CA ILE A 267 -13.24 -3.89 2.99
C ILE A 267 -13.14 -5.10 3.92
N ILE A 268 -12.67 -6.23 3.38
CA ILE A 268 -12.64 -7.52 4.05
C ILE A 268 -11.21 -8.06 4.08
N ASN A 269 -10.72 -8.37 5.27
CA ASN A 269 -9.44 -9.01 5.49
C ASN A 269 -9.60 -10.53 5.50
N VAL A 270 -9.01 -11.19 4.50
CA VAL A 270 -8.96 -12.66 4.40
C VAL A 270 -7.64 -13.25 4.88
N THR A 271 -6.68 -12.41 5.30
CA THR A 271 -5.38 -12.86 5.78
C THR A 271 -5.48 -13.51 7.16
N PRO A 272 -5.16 -14.81 7.29
CA PRO A 272 -5.07 -15.49 8.57
C PRO A 272 -4.01 -14.84 9.46
N GLY A 273 -4.32 -14.63 10.74
CA GLY A 273 -3.36 -14.08 11.70
C GLY A 273 -2.93 -12.63 11.45
N SER A 274 -3.53 -11.92 10.48
CA SER A 274 -3.24 -10.51 10.22
C SER A 274 -3.41 -9.65 11.48
N PHE A 275 -2.52 -8.69 11.69
CA PHE A 275 -2.61 -7.73 12.80
C PHE A 275 -3.48 -6.52 12.46
N ILE A 276 -3.95 -6.40 11.21
CA ILE A 276 -4.89 -5.35 10.83
C ILE A 276 -6.26 -5.65 11.44
N ASP A 277 -6.69 -4.81 12.37
CA ASP A 277 -7.94 -4.90 13.13
C ASP A 277 -9.03 -3.92 12.65
N ALA A 278 -8.71 -3.07 11.68
CA ALA A 278 -9.65 -2.08 11.15
C ALA A 278 -10.74 -2.66 10.24
N PHE A 279 -10.55 -3.85 9.66
CA PHE A 279 -11.44 -4.40 8.62
C PHE A 279 -12.13 -5.69 9.08
N ALA A 280 -13.34 -5.93 8.57
CA ALA A 280 -14.07 -7.17 8.81
C ALA A 280 -13.26 -8.38 8.36
N ARG A 281 -13.42 -9.53 9.02
CA ARG A 281 -12.67 -10.75 8.69
C ARG A 281 -13.56 -11.78 8.02
N LEU A 282 -13.00 -12.41 6.99
CA LEU A 282 -13.55 -13.62 6.37
C LEU A 282 -12.47 -14.69 6.42
N LYS A 283 -12.78 -15.85 7.01
CA LYS A 283 -11.91 -17.02 6.93
C LYS A 283 -12.23 -17.76 5.63
N LEU A 284 -11.19 -18.09 4.87
CA LEU A 284 -11.31 -18.87 3.64
C LEU A 284 -11.31 -20.37 3.93
#